data_AF-A0A1V4Z137-F1
#
_entry.id   AF-A0A1V4Z137-F1
#
_cell.length_a   1.000
_cell.length_b   1.000
_cell.length_c   1.000
_cell.angle_alpha   90.00
_cell.angle_beta   90.00
_cell.angle_gamma   90.00
#
_symmetry.space_group_name_H-M   'P 1'
#
loop_
_entity.id
_entity.type
_entity.pdbx_description
1 polymer ?
#
loop_
_entity_poly.entity_id
_entity_poly.type
_entity_poly.pdbx_seq_one_letter_code
_entity_poly.pdbx_strand_id
1 'polypeptide(L)'
;MFNISQSFDYLTMLGGVISGQEAYAGLCTNCGKCVKACPQKLEIPELLNDVSHELEGRGFKYKIKIGGSVIMPLLDVFISISNRFSRRPRNKT
;
A
#
# COMPACT_ATOMS: atom_id res chain seq x y z
N MET A 1 12.98 11.95 -5.71
CA MET A 1 12.72 11.17 -6.94
C MET A 1 12.65 9.70 -6.58
N PHE A 2 11.46 9.28 -6.16
CA PHE A 2 11.14 7.87 -5.97
C PHE A 2 11.10 7.14 -7.32
N ASN A 3 11.47 5.85 -7.30
CA ASN A 3 11.38 5.01 -8.50
C ASN A 3 10.06 4.25 -8.57
N ILE A 4 9.83 3.55 -9.69
CA ILE A 4 8.61 2.78 -9.94
C ILE A 4 8.32 1.70 -8.88
N SER A 5 9.34 1.07 -8.33
CA SER A 5 9.18 0.05 -7.27
C SER A 5 8.63 0.68 -6.00
N GLN A 6 9.20 1.82 -5.58
CA GLN A 6 8.79 2.52 -4.36
C GLN A 6 7.35 3.01 -4.44
N SER A 7 6.90 3.51 -5.60
CA SER A 7 5.50 3.91 -5.80
C SER A 7 4.55 2.71 -5.73
N PHE A 8 4.99 1.53 -6.19
CA PHE A 8 4.20 0.30 -6.11
C PHE A 8 4.11 -0.23 -4.68
N ASP A 9 5.24 -0.29 -3.96
CA ASP A 9 5.29 -0.70 -2.56
C ASP A 9 4.45 0.23 -1.69
N TYR A 10 4.52 1.54 -1.94
CA TYR A 10 3.67 2.54 -1.33
C TYR A 10 2.17 2.27 -1.57
N LEU A 11 1.78 2.05 -2.82
CA LEU A 11 0.39 1.74 -3.19
C LEU A 11 -0.11 0.46 -2.52
N THR A 12 0.73 -0.58 -2.43
CA THR A 12 0.30 -1.88 -1.90
C THR A 12 0.26 -1.90 -0.37
N MET A 13 1.31 -1.40 0.29
CA MET A 13 1.45 -1.43 1.75
C MET A 13 0.67 -0.32 2.43
N LEU A 14 0.84 0.93 1.97
CA LEU A 14 0.19 2.10 2.58
C LEU A 14 -1.14 2.45 1.93
N GLY A 15 -1.35 2.05 0.66
CA GLY A 15 -2.66 2.13 0.02
C GLY A 15 -3.67 1.08 0.52
N GLY A 16 -3.27 0.17 1.41
CA GLY A 16 -4.19 -0.79 2.03
C GLY A 16 -4.66 -1.91 1.11
N VAL A 17 -4.01 -2.13 -0.03
CA VAL A 17 -4.40 -3.17 -1.00
C VAL A 17 -4.26 -4.56 -0.40
N ILE A 18 -3.23 -4.78 0.42
CA ILE A 18 -2.98 -6.08 1.08
C ILE A 18 -3.64 -6.13 2.48
N SER A 19 -3.45 -5.08 3.29
CA SER A 19 -3.91 -5.04 4.68
C SER A 19 -5.39 -4.69 4.86
N GLY A 20 -6.02 -4.11 3.83
CA GLY A 20 -7.35 -3.49 3.91
C GLY A 20 -7.38 -2.17 4.68
N GLN A 21 -6.24 -1.71 5.22
CA GLN A 21 -6.13 -0.48 5.99
C GLN A 21 -5.30 0.55 5.23
N GLU A 22 -5.94 1.65 4.87
CA GLU A 22 -5.29 2.79 4.22
C GLU A 22 -4.49 3.60 5.25
N ALA A 23 -3.22 3.87 4.94
CA ALA A 23 -2.28 4.64 5.76
C ALA A 23 -1.37 5.56 4.91
N TYR A 24 -1.78 5.89 3.68
CA TYR A 24 -1.03 6.76 2.78
C TYR A 24 -1.04 8.22 3.26
N ALA A 25 -0.02 8.98 2.85
CA ALA A 25 0.25 10.34 3.31
C ALA A 25 -0.90 11.33 3.05
N GLY A 26 -1.62 11.19 1.94
CA GLY A 26 -2.81 11.99 1.61
C GLY A 26 -3.98 11.85 2.59
N LEU A 27 -3.92 10.94 3.57
CA LEU A 27 -4.88 10.88 4.68
C LEU A 27 -4.62 11.93 5.77
N CYS A 28 -3.50 12.66 5.70
CA CYS A 28 -3.17 13.72 6.66
C CYS A 28 -4.30 14.76 6.74
N THR A 29 -4.84 14.96 7.94
CA THR A 29 -5.90 15.97 8.21
C THR A 29 -5.35 17.32 8.67
N ASN A 30 -4.03 17.51 8.63
CA ASN A 30 -3.35 18.72 9.13
C ASN A 30 -3.63 19.05 10.60
N CYS A 31 -3.85 18.02 11.45
CA CYS A 31 -4.21 18.23 12.86
C CYS A 31 -3.06 18.74 13.76
N GLY A 32 -1.81 18.68 13.30
CA GLY A 32 -0.62 19.18 14.01
C GLY A 32 -0.19 18.40 15.26
N LYS A 33 -0.85 17.29 15.62
CA LYS A 33 -0.51 16.48 16.80
C LYS A 33 0.91 15.90 16.71
N CYS A 34 1.30 15.44 15.52
CA CYS A 34 2.62 14.88 15.25
C CYS A 34 3.75 15.90 15.45
N VAL A 35 3.54 17.17 15.04
CA VAL A 35 4.53 18.25 15.18
C VAL A 35 4.86 18.50 16.66
N LYS A 36 3.84 18.53 17.53
CA LYS A 36 4.02 18.72 18.98
C LYS A 36 4.78 17.57 19.64
N ALA A 37 4.66 16.35 19.10
CA ALA A 37 5.30 15.15 19.64
C ALA A 37 6.72 14.92 19.10
N CYS A 38 7.08 15.54 17.96
CA CYS A 38 8.34 15.28 17.29
C CYS A 38 9.51 15.99 18.02
N PRO A 39 10.47 15.25 18.60
CA PRO A 39 11.61 15.86 19.31
C PRO A 39 12.53 16.66 18.38
N GLN A 40 12.53 16.33 17.09
CA GLN A 40 13.30 17.01 16.04
C GLN A 40 12.56 18.22 15.45
N LYS A 41 11.32 18.49 15.86
CA LYS A 41 10.49 19.61 15.38
C LYS A 41 10.31 19.63 13.86
N LEU A 42 10.07 18.47 13.27
CA LEU A 42 9.79 18.36 11.85
C LEU A 42 8.39 18.89 11.51
N GLU A 43 8.29 19.60 10.39
CA GLU A 43 7.01 20.03 9.78
C GLU A 43 6.35 18.84 9.06
N ILE A 44 5.99 17.81 9.83
CA ILE A 44 5.46 16.54 9.33
C ILE A 44 4.26 16.70 8.36
N PRO A 45 3.27 17.58 8.62
CA PRO A 45 2.16 17.77 7.68
C PRO A 45 2.61 18.24 6.29
N GLU A 46 3.60 19.12 6.21
CA GLU A 46 4.17 19.60 4.94
C GLU A 46 4.93 18.47 4.24
N LEU A 47 5.77 17.73 4.98
CA LEU A 47 6.48 16.57 4.45
C LEU A 47 5.52 15.48 3.93
N LEU A 48 4.40 15.23 4.61
CA LEU A 48 3.36 14.29 4.15
C LEU A 48 2.66 14.80 2.89
N ASN A 49 2.46 16.11 2.77
CA ASN A 49 1.92 16.71 1.55
C ASN A 49 2.89 16.51 0.37
N ASP A 50 4.19 16.67 0.58
CA ASP A 50 5.21 16.39 -0.45
C ASP A 50 5.21 14.93 -0.87
N VAL A 51 5.12 14.00 0.09
CA VAL A 51 4.99 12.56 -0.18
C VAL A 51 3.73 12.26 -0.99
N SER A 52 2.58 12.82 -0.61
CA SER A 52 1.32 12.66 -1.35
C SER A 52 1.46 13.21 -2.78
N HIS A 53 2.09 14.37 -2.95
CA HIS A 53 2.30 14.97 -4.26
C HIS A 53 3.21 14.11 -5.16
N GLU A 54 4.29 13.54 -4.63
CA GLU A 54 5.23 12.72 -5.41
C GLU A 54 4.70 11.30 -5.69
N LEU A 55 3.98 10.67 -4.75
CA LEU A 55 3.60 9.26 -4.84
C LEU A 55 2.13 8.99 -5.20
N GLU A 56 1.22 9.93 -4.94
CA GLU A 56 -0.22 9.71 -5.13
C GLU A 56 -0.72 10.28 -6.46
N GLY A 57 -0.10 11.31 -7.03
CA GLY A 57 -0.39 11.78 -8.39
C GLY A 57 -1.88 11.78 -8.81
N ARG A 58 -2.15 11.55 -10.10
CA ARG A 58 -3.53 11.45 -10.61
C ARG A 58 -4.00 10.00 -10.62
N GLY A 59 -5.18 9.75 -10.04
CA GLY A 59 -5.85 8.43 -10.09
C GLY A 59 -5.39 7.42 -9.04
N PHE A 60 -4.59 7.80 -8.04
CA PHE A 60 -4.16 6.87 -6.99
C PHE A 60 -5.31 6.26 -6.19
N LYS A 61 -6.34 7.04 -5.83
CA LYS A 61 -7.55 6.49 -5.21
C LYS A 61 -8.23 5.42 -6.07
N TYR A 62 -8.19 5.58 -7.39
CA TYR A 62 -8.72 4.58 -8.33
C TYR A 62 -7.83 3.33 -8.36
N LYS A 63 -6.50 3.50 -8.35
CA LYS A 63 -5.53 2.39 -8.25
C LYS A 63 -5.73 1.58 -6.96
N ILE A 64 -5.93 2.24 -5.82
CA ILE A 64 -6.25 1.57 -4.54
C ILE A 64 -7.54 0.75 -4.68
N LYS A 65 -8.61 1.38 -5.17
CA LYS A 65 -9.92 0.73 -5.27
C LYS A 65 -9.89 -0.50 -6.18
N ILE A 66 -9.21 -0.41 -7.33
CA ILE A 66 -9.01 -1.56 -8.22
C ILE A 66 -8.11 -2.62 -7.58
N GLY A 67 -7.00 -2.19 -6.97
CA GLY A 67 -6.05 -3.08 -6.31
C GLY A 67 -6.74 -3.98 -5.29
N GLY A 68 -7.47 -3.36 -4.35
CA GLY A 68 -8.17 -4.10 -3.30
C GLY A 68 -9.38 -4.89 -3.80
N SER A 69 -10.17 -4.35 -4.73
CA SER A 69 -11.44 -4.97 -5.12
C SER A 69 -11.32 -6.01 -6.25
N VAL A 70 -10.23 -5.97 -7.03
CA VAL A 70 -10.10 -6.77 -8.26
C VAL A 70 -8.79 -7.55 -8.29
N ILE A 71 -7.66 -6.88 -8.06
CA ILE A 71 -6.34 -7.53 -8.23
C ILE A 71 -6.09 -8.57 -7.15
N MET A 72 -6.31 -8.24 -5.87
CA MET A 72 -6.10 -9.21 -4.78
C MET A 72 -6.98 -10.46 -4.86
N PRO A 73 -8.31 -10.39 -5.05
CA PRO A 73 -9.11 -11.62 -5.14
C PRO A 73 -8.72 -12.49 -6.34
N LEU A 74 -8.32 -11.89 -7.47
CA LEU A 74 -7.80 -12.64 -8.62
C LEU A 74 -6.45 -13.32 -8.32
N LEU A 75 -5.55 -12.63 -7.60
CA LEU A 75 -4.28 -13.19 -7.16
C LEU A 75 -4.50 -14.35 -6.18
N ASP A 76 -5.40 -14.20 -5.20
CA ASP A 76 -5.74 -15.25 -4.25
C ASP A 76 -6.30 -16.49 -4.93
N VAL A 77 -7.16 -16.31 -5.93
CA VAL A 77 -7.67 -17.40 -6.77
C VAL A 77 -6.53 -18.08 -7.52
N PHE A 78 -5.60 -17.32 -8.11
CA PHE A 78 -4.44 -17.87 -8.81
C PHE A 78 -3.51 -18.64 -7.86
N ILE A 79 -3.21 -18.10 -6.68
CA ILE A 79 -2.38 -18.76 -5.65
C ILE A 79 -3.06 -20.05 -5.19
N SER A 80 -4.36 -20.02 -4.94
CA SER A 80 -5.16 -21.21 -4.58
C SER A 80 -5.09 -22.29 -5.66
N ILE A 81 -5.21 -21.91 -6.93
CA ILE A 81 -5.07 -22.81 -8.08
C ILE A 81 -3.65 -23.38 -8.15
N SER A 82 -2.62 -22.55 -8.03
CA SER A 82 -1.21 -22.97 -8.05
C SER A 82 -0.90 -23.95 -6.92
N ASN A 83 -1.33 -23.65 -5.68
CA ASN A 83 -1.16 -24.53 -4.53
C ASN A 83 -1.92 -25.87 -4.69
N ARG A 84 -3.04 -25.88 -5.43
CA ARG A 84 -3.75 -27.13 -5.78
C ARG A 84 -2.92 -28.00 -6.72
N PHE A 85 -2.18 -27.41 -7.65
CA PHE A 85 -1.26 -28.13 -8.56
C PHE A 85 0.10 -28.46 -7.91
N SER A 86 0.55 -27.68 -6.93
CA SER A 86 1.82 -27.87 -6.21
C SER A 86 1.76 -28.99 -5.16
N ARG A 87 0.58 -29.57 -4.87
CA ARG A 87 0.48 -30.82 -4.09
C ARG A 87 1.13 -31.97 -4.87
N ARG A 88 2.45 -32.10 -4.77
CA ARG A 88 3.18 -33.34 -5.06
C ARG A 88 2.50 -34.48 -4.27
N PRO A 89 2.21 -35.64 -4.88
CA PRO A 89 1.85 -36.81 -4.10
C PRO A 89 3.02 -37.09 -3.15
N ARG A 90 2.76 -37.01 -1.84
CA ARG A 90 3.71 -37.46 -0.82
C ARG A 90 3.88 -38.95 -1.05
N ASN A 91 5.03 -39.37 -1.57
CA ASN A 91 5.36 -40.79 -1.64
C ASN A 91 5.28 -41.34 -0.21
N LYS A 92 4.32 -42.24 0.01
CA LYS A 92 4.18 -42.99 1.24
C LYS A 92 5.14 -44.18 1.12
N THR A 93 6.31 -44.02 1.73
CA THR A 93 7.18 -45.13 2.14
C THR A 93 7.23 -45.10 3.65
#